data_AF-A0A4S1DUU0-F1
#
_entry.id   AF-A0A4S1DUU0-F1
#
_cell.length_a   1.000
_cell.length_b   1.000
_cell.length_c   1.000
_cell.angle_alpha   90.00
_cell.angle_beta   90.00
_cell.angle_gamma   90.00
#
_symmetry.space_group_name_H-M   'P 1'
#
loop_
_entity.id
_entity.type
_entity.pdbx_description
1 polymer ?
#
loop_
_entity_poly.entity_id
_entity_poly.type
_entity_poly.pdbx_seq_one_letter_code
_entity_poly.pdbx_strand_id
1 'polypeptide(L)'
;MCWYRKFFEVPGFTEGKKVFVEFQAVMNHSVIYINGEKVSVHQEGYLPIVVDATTYLNKGEKNSISVRLNNTDNPVTGPKPFKDSRFQYVWRALSKYLAYY
;
A
#
# COMPACT_ATOMS: atom_id res chain seq x y z
N MET A 1 -1.60 10.75 12.13
CA MET A 1 -1.89 10.52 10.71
C MET A 1 -0.63 10.81 9.92
N CYS A 2 -0.19 9.92 9.04
CA CYS A 2 0.95 10.17 8.17
C CYS A 2 0.68 9.72 6.74
N TRP A 3 1.54 10.18 5.84
CA TRP A 3 1.54 9.82 4.44
C TRP A 3 2.90 9.29 4.05
N TYR A 4 2.90 8.16 3.35
CA TYR A 4 4.04 7.68 2.60
C TYR A 4 3.74 7.83 1.11
N ARG A 5 4.72 8.28 0.33
CA ARG A 5 4.62 8.31 -1.14
C ARG A 5 5.90 7.80 -1.75
N LYS A 6 5.77 6.97 -2.77
CA LYS A 6 6.88 6.48 -3.59
C LYS A 6 6.50 6.58 -5.05
N PHE A 7 7.45 7.00 -5.87
CA PHE A 7 7.33 6.89 -7.32
C PHE A 7 8.08 5.67 -7.83
N PHE A 8 7.56 5.05 -8.87
CA PHE A 8 8.13 3.84 -9.45
C PHE A 8 7.76 3.74 -10.94
N GLU A 9 8.52 2.94 -11.67
CA GLU A 9 8.23 2.58 -13.05
C GLU A 9 8.03 1.07 -13.12
N VAL A 10 7.25 0.62 -14.10
CA VAL A 10 7.04 -0.80 -14.37
C VAL A 10 7.49 -1.09 -15.81
N PRO A 11 8.80 -1.32 -16.04
CA PRO A 11 9.33 -1.57 -17.37
C PRO A 11 8.66 -2.78 -18.01
N GLY A 12 8.21 -2.64 -19.26
CA GLY A 12 7.57 -3.74 -20.00
C GLY A 12 6.15 -4.10 -19.53
N PHE A 13 5.47 -3.23 -18.78
CA PHE A 13 4.03 -3.34 -18.53
C PHE A 13 3.26 -3.07 -19.83
N THR A 14 2.57 -4.10 -20.31
CA THR A 14 1.80 -4.10 -21.57
C THR A 14 0.38 -4.60 -21.31
N GLU A 15 -0.50 -4.46 -22.30
CA GLU A 15 -1.82 -5.09 -22.30
C GLU A 15 -1.75 -6.56 -21.85
N GLY A 16 -2.72 -7.01 -21.05
CA GLY A 16 -2.85 -8.40 -20.62
C GLY A 16 -1.97 -8.82 -19.44
N LYS A 17 -0.95 -8.04 -19.05
CA LYS A 17 -0.14 -8.34 -17.85
C LYS A 17 -0.85 -7.85 -16.59
N LYS A 18 -0.68 -8.58 -15.49
CA LYS A 18 -1.09 -8.12 -14.16
C LYS A 18 0.07 -7.55 -13.37
N VAL A 19 -0.23 -6.57 -12.53
CA VAL A 19 0.73 -5.99 -11.58
C VAL A 19 0.10 -5.98 -10.20
N PHE A 20 0.78 -6.62 -9.25
CA PHE A 20 0.38 -6.62 -7.85
C PHE A 20 1.37 -5.82 -7.01
N VAL A 21 0.85 -5.13 -6.00
CA VAL A 21 1.68 -4.46 -4.98
C VAL A 21 1.43 -5.15 -3.65
N GLU A 22 2.52 -5.62 -3.04
CA GLU A 22 2.50 -6.26 -1.72
C GLU A 22 3.08 -5.32 -0.65
N PHE A 23 2.34 -5.18 0.44
CA PHE A 23 2.79 -4.56 1.67
C PHE A 23 2.86 -5.63 2.76
N GLN A 24 4.01 -5.78 3.40
CA GLN A 24 4.19 -6.83 4.42
C GLN A 24 3.44 -6.54 5.72
N ALA A 25 3.35 -5.27 6.10
CA ALA A 25 2.58 -4.81 7.25
C ALA A 25 2.31 -3.31 7.12
N VAL A 26 1.10 -2.88 7.48
CA VAL A 26 0.66 -1.48 7.37
C VAL A 26 -0.24 -1.12 8.55
N MET A 27 0.33 -0.60 9.63
CA MET A 27 -0.41 -0.21 10.84
C MET A 27 -1.20 1.10 10.63
N ASN A 28 -2.47 1.25 11.03
CA ASN A 28 -3.45 0.28 11.55
C ASN A 28 -4.75 0.42 10.72
N HIS A 29 -5.24 1.66 10.55
CA HIS A 29 -6.13 2.01 9.44
C HIS A 29 -5.30 2.60 8.30
N SER A 30 -5.28 1.93 7.15
CA SER A 30 -4.53 2.34 5.97
C SER A 30 -5.42 2.52 4.75
N VAL A 31 -5.10 3.52 3.94
CA VAL A 31 -5.73 3.75 2.64
C VAL A 31 -4.63 3.84 1.59
N ILE A 32 -4.70 2.99 0.58
CA ILE A 32 -3.71 2.89 -0.49
C ILE A 32 -4.26 3.60 -1.73
N TYR A 33 -3.41 4.43 -2.32
CA TYR A 33 -3.69 5.16 -3.54
C TYR A 33 -2.63 4.86 -4.60
N ILE A 34 -3.04 4.69 -5.85
CA ILE A 34 -2.14 4.59 -7.01
C ILE A 34 -2.54 5.69 -7.99
N ASN A 35 -1.58 6.53 -8.38
CA ASN A 35 -1.80 7.69 -9.25
C ASN A 35 -2.91 8.64 -8.80
N GLY A 36 -3.16 8.70 -7.48
CA GLY A 36 -4.21 9.52 -6.88
C GLY A 36 -5.56 8.81 -6.73
N GLU A 37 -5.75 7.65 -7.34
CA GLU A 37 -6.97 6.85 -7.22
C GLU A 37 -6.92 5.95 -5.99
N LYS A 38 -8.03 5.86 -5.25
CA LYS A 38 -8.14 5.03 -4.04
C LYS A 38 -8.32 3.57 -4.45
N VAL A 39 -7.36 2.72 -4.09
CA VAL A 39 -7.32 1.32 -4.51
C VAL A 39 -7.81 0.38 -3.41
N SER A 40 -7.39 0.61 -2.15
CA SER A 40 -7.79 -0.26 -1.04
C SER A 40 -7.84 0.48 0.29
N VAL A 41 -8.65 -0.06 1.22
CA VAL A 41 -8.75 0.36 2.61
C VAL A 41 -8.58 -0.87 3.49
N HIS A 42 -7.69 -0.82 4.47
CA HIS A 42 -7.47 -1.89 5.45
C HIS A 42 -7.52 -1.34 6.87
N GLN A 43 -8.09 -2.12 7.78
CA GLN A 43 -8.22 -1.80 9.20
C GLN A 43 -7.56 -2.89 10.05
N GLU A 44 -6.32 -3.25 9.72
CA GLU A 44 -5.49 -4.19 10.47
C GLU A 44 -4.01 -3.84 10.23
N GLY A 45 -3.15 -4.08 11.23
CA GLY A 45 -1.75 -3.66 11.17
C GLY A 45 -0.71 -4.76 10.95
N TYR A 46 -1.09 -6.03 11.12
CA TYR A 46 -0.14 -7.15 11.25
C TYR A 46 -0.17 -8.13 10.06
N LEU A 47 -1.17 -8.04 9.19
CA LEU A 47 -1.30 -8.92 8.04
C LEU A 47 -0.76 -8.27 6.76
N PRO A 48 -0.17 -9.06 5.85
CA PRO A 48 0.17 -8.58 4.52
C PRO A 48 -1.05 -8.12 3.75
N ILE A 49 -0.85 -7.11 2.90
CA ILE A 49 -1.86 -6.58 1.98
C ILE A 49 -1.31 -6.75 0.57
N VAL A 50 -2.07 -7.40 -0.30
CA VAL A 50 -1.78 -7.49 -1.73
C VAL A 50 -2.87 -6.78 -2.50
N VAL A 51 -2.49 -5.89 -3.41
CA VAL A 51 -3.42 -5.08 -4.19
C VAL A 51 -3.16 -5.27 -5.68
N ASP A 52 -4.21 -5.54 -6.45
CA ASP A 52 -4.13 -5.52 -7.91
C ASP A 52 -4.06 -4.06 -8.38
N ALA A 53 -2.89 -3.67 -8.90
CA ALA A 53 -2.59 -2.34 -9.37
C ALA A 53 -2.87 -2.17 -10.89
N THR A 54 -3.18 -3.25 -11.59
CA THR A 54 -3.13 -3.33 -13.06
C THR A 54 -3.89 -2.21 -13.76
N THR A 55 -5.11 -1.91 -13.29
CA THR A 55 -5.98 -0.90 -13.92
C THR A 55 -5.64 0.53 -13.54
N TYR A 56 -4.77 0.73 -12.56
CA TYR A 56 -4.43 2.05 -12.00
C TYR A 56 -3.08 2.58 -12.50
N LEU A 57 -2.33 1.78 -13.28
CA LEU A 57 -1.00 2.13 -13.74
C LEU A 57 -1.03 2.78 -15.13
N ASN A 58 -0.26 3.85 -15.26
CA ASN A 58 0.08 4.44 -16.55
C ASN A 58 1.19 3.60 -17.20
N LYS A 59 0.90 3.06 -18.40
CA LYS A 59 1.84 2.25 -19.18
C LYS A 59 2.98 3.12 -19.70
N GLY A 60 4.23 2.67 -19.51
CA GLY A 60 5.42 3.38 -20.03
C GLY A 60 5.76 4.68 -19.30
N GLU A 61 5.06 5.00 -18.21
CA GLU A 61 5.25 6.24 -17.44
C GLU A 61 5.63 5.95 -15.98
N LYS A 62 6.07 7.02 -15.31
CA LYS A 62 6.31 7.02 -13.87
C LYS A 62 4.98 7.03 -13.13
N ASN A 63 4.79 6.01 -12.30
CA ASN A 63 3.63 5.82 -11.46
C ASN A 63 3.94 6.27 -10.02
N SER A 64 2.89 6.56 -9.26
CA SER A 64 3.00 6.89 -7.84
C SER A 64 2.11 6.00 -7.00
N ILE A 65 2.61 5.59 -5.84
CA ILE A 65 1.83 4.94 -4.80
C ILE A 65 1.90 5.79 -3.54
N SER A 66 0.76 6.05 -2.94
CA SER A 66 0.65 6.76 -1.68
C SER A 66 -0.12 5.92 -0.68
N VAL A 67 0.34 5.90 0.56
CA VAL A 67 -0.35 5.21 1.65
C VAL A 67 -0.62 6.22 2.75
N ARG A 68 -1.90 6.41 3.06
CA ARG A 68 -2.34 7.19 4.21
C ARG A 68 -2.48 6.27 5.40
N LEU A 69 -1.84 6.61 6.51
CA LEU A 69 -1.91 5.84 7.75
C LEU A 69 -2.60 6.65 8.83
N ASN A 70 -3.58 6.02 9.46
CA ASN A 70 -4.22 6.52 10.64
C ASN A 70 -4.06 5.48 11.75
N ASN A 71 -3.24 5.84 12.74
CA ASN A 71 -3.05 5.08 13.95
C ASN A 71 -3.69 5.81 15.14
N THR A 72 -4.83 6.49 14.94
CA THR A 72 -5.67 6.99 16.03
C THR A 72 -6.36 5.82 16.72
N ASP A 73 -6.46 5.88 18.05
CA ASP A 73 -7.05 4.80 18.85
C ASP A 73 -8.55 4.68 18.55
N ASN A 74 -9.05 3.46 18.45
CA ASN A 74 -10.45 3.21 18.13
C ASN A 74 -10.88 1.82 18.65
N PRO A 75 -12.18 1.58 18.85
CA PRO A 75 -12.69 0.31 19.39
C PRO A 75 -12.70 -0.86 18.39
N VAL A 76 -12.38 -0.61 17.11
CA VAL A 76 -12.43 -1.60 16.02
C VAL A 76 -11.10 -2.34 15.88
N THR A 77 -9.99 -1.62 15.87
CA THR A 77 -8.64 -2.19 15.86
C THR A 77 -8.20 -2.38 17.30
N GLY A 78 -7.89 -3.62 17.71
CA GLY A 78 -7.58 -4.00 19.10
C GLY A 78 -6.47 -3.19 19.79
N PRO A 79 -6.20 -3.43 21.09
CA PRO A 79 -5.33 -2.59 21.90
C PRO A 79 -3.93 -2.47 21.28
N LYS A 80 -3.45 -1.24 21.12
CA LYS A 80 -2.13 -0.98 20.55
C LYS A 80 -1.02 -1.46 21.50
N PRO A 81 0.04 -2.11 20.98
CA PRO A 81 1.22 -2.35 21.78
C PRO A 81 1.89 -1.01 22.06
N PHE A 82 1.81 -0.57 23.33
CA PHE A 82 2.44 0.60 23.93
C PHE A 82 1.88 1.98 23.53
N LYS A 83 1.52 2.76 24.57
CA LYS A 83 0.96 4.13 24.47
C LYS A 83 1.94 5.17 23.89
N ASP A 84 3.22 4.81 23.75
CA ASP A 84 4.34 5.69 23.37
C ASP A 84 5.02 5.29 22.04
N SER A 85 4.49 4.30 21.32
CA SER A 85 5.09 3.87 20.05
C SER A 85 4.70 4.84 18.92
N ARG A 86 5.55 5.82 18.62
CA ARG A 86 5.45 6.71 17.43
C ARG A 86 5.72 5.99 16.09
N PHE A 87 5.80 4.67 16.10
CA PHE A 87 6.21 3.88 14.95
C PHE A 87 5.04 3.63 13.98
N GLN A 88 4.92 4.49 12.97
CA GLN A 88 4.15 4.23 11.76
C GLN A 88 5.08 3.50 10.77
N TYR A 89 5.22 2.18 10.93
CA TYR A 89 6.11 1.39 10.07
C TYR A 89 5.44 1.09 8.72
N VAL A 90 6.15 1.40 7.62
CA VAL A 90 5.99 0.75 6.32
C VAL A 90 7.30 -0.01 6.11
N TRP A 91 7.44 -1.20 6.70
CA TRP A 91 8.74 -1.86 6.82
C TRP A 91 9.27 -2.46 5.51
N ARG A 92 8.40 -2.72 4.53
CA ARG A 92 8.78 -3.14 3.19
C ARG A 92 7.58 -3.11 2.26
N ALA A 93 7.49 -2.08 1.42
CA ALA A 93 6.81 -2.21 0.14
C ALA A 93 7.79 -2.93 -0.80
N LEU A 94 7.84 -4.26 -0.72
CA LEU A 94 8.40 -5.04 -1.82
C LEU A 94 7.35 -4.98 -2.92
N SER A 95 7.51 -4.01 -3.82
CA SER A 95 6.82 -4.02 -5.10
C SER A 95 7.37 -5.19 -5.92
N LYS A 96 6.96 -6.42 -5.58
CA LYS A 96 7.15 -7.57 -6.45
C LYS A 96 6.12 -7.43 -7.56
N TYR A 97 6.58 -6.93 -8.70
CA TYR A 97 5.80 -6.91 -9.93
C TYR A 97 5.71 -8.34 -10.46
N LEU A 98 4.75 -9.11 -9.96
CA LEU A 98 4.48 -10.45 -10.45
C LEU A 98 3.54 -10.33 -11.66
N ALA A 99 4.13 -10.33 -12.86
CA ALA A 99 3.39 -10.52 -14.09
C ALA A 99 3.04 -12.01 -14.20
N TYR A 100 1.79 -12.36 -13.91
CA TYR A 100 1.23 -13.67 -14.24
C TYR A 100 0.65 -13.63 -15.67
N TYR A 101 0.88 -14.70 -16.43
CA TYR A 101 0.36 -14.91 -17.79
C TYR A 101 -1.10 -15.33 -17.79
#